data_AF-A0A084G4R7-F1
#
_entry.id   AF-A0A084G4R7-F1
#
_cell.length_a   1.000
_cell.length_b   1.000
_cell.length_c   1.000
_cell.angle_alpha   90.00
_cell.angle_beta   90.00
_cell.angle_gamma   90.00
#
_symmetry.space_group_name_H-M   'P 1'
#
loop_
_entity.id
_entity.type
_entity.pdbx_description
1 polymer ?
#
loop_
_entity_poly.entity_id
_entity_poly.type
_entity_poly.pdbx_seq_one_letter_code
_entity_poly.pdbx_strand_id
1 'polypeptide(L)'
;MDPIQIPSRDVIVSLCQDVQFETHSFAYNDHIWIKCGPGVTLGEAAIQRYVHRHADPNIVRIPEVYDAFTRPQPKAAALTYIVMENVKGDNYATFSEEHPEEAEQVLEAIANAVRHIWDIPLPPNASPGPFERQVPVDRLFSDCGPTSAFNNVTEMEDWLNNRLKQAGRPDRISLQGEPLSLCHCDLGPFNIRVGEPVAILDWGCSGIYPHTFEEFAIVHQFNLRGAKFAKALHRQLFGPKFSNGGVIGLSTAFKLQQEGVPVVVIARSFPSPFEIVDAREEVNYSSQWAGAHNRYIPPLDEAGKRDHDLALATFRHMDALAKESPEAGITFMKGIEYLEAGISGYAALTTETAKELGYEEFKELDAEHLPEGVVRGFEYRTWCVNPMVYCSYLLRRLFLGGCKFIKRDLRSPNEVFSMEELGDLRAVIDCSGTGFGDEKVFVTRGQTCLVANACDATVTRQNSDGTWSFSVPRNFHGGTIIGGTKEVDDWSLEPSAETRARLLKNFAATYPKILEDGGEYRVLRDIVGRRPTRVGGLRLEKVDAGPGRTVIHAYGLGGRGYEMSWGVAEAVFSLLEEN
;
A
#
# COMPACT_ATOMS: atom_id res chain seq x y z
N MET A 1 -40.03 -23.18 -2.67
CA MET A 1 -39.95 -22.86 -1.24
C MET A 1 -41.33 -22.39 -0.83
N ASP A 2 -41.87 -22.95 0.25
CA ASP A 2 -43.11 -22.42 0.83
C ASP A 2 -42.88 -20.95 1.22
N PRO A 3 -43.89 -20.07 1.06
CA PRO A 3 -43.76 -18.67 1.42
C PRO A 3 -43.40 -18.54 2.90
N ILE A 4 -42.36 -17.76 3.22
CA ILE A 4 -41.95 -17.49 4.60
C ILE A 4 -43.13 -16.85 5.33
N GLN A 5 -43.64 -17.54 6.35
CA GLN A 5 -44.78 -17.05 7.13
C GLN A 5 -44.28 -16.10 8.24
N ILE A 6 -44.40 -14.80 7.99
CA ILE A 6 -44.02 -13.76 8.95
C ILE A 6 -45.06 -13.73 10.09
N PRO A 7 -44.66 -13.81 11.37
CA PRO A 7 -45.58 -13.73 12.50
C PRO A 7 -46.26 -12.36 12.58
N SER A 8 -47.47 -12.29 13.15
CA SER A 8 -48.16 -11.01 13.33
C SER A 8 -47.40 -10.12 14.32
N ARG A 9 -47.54 -8.79 14.18
CA ARG A 9 -46.92 -7.81 15.07
C ARG A 9 -47.25 -8.03 16.55
N ASP A 10 -48.46 -8.50 16.86
CA ASP A 10 -48.87 -8.76 18.24
C ASP A 10 -48.19 -10.01 18.82
N VAL A 11 -47.95 -11.05 18.00
CA VAL A 11 -47.16 -12.22 18.41
C VAL A 11 -45.71 -11.80 18.68
N ILE A 12 -45.12 -10.99 17.79
CA ILE A 12 -43.75 -10.48 17.96
C ILE A 12 -43.60 -9.68 19.27
N VAL A 13 -44.56 -8.78 19.54
CA VAL A 13 -44.56 -7.97 20.77
C VAL A 13 -44.65 -8.86 22.01
N SER A 14 -45.54 -9.86 22.01
CA SER A 14 -45.68 -10.80 23.14
C SER A 14 -44.36 -11.55 23.39
N LEU A 15 -43.73 -12.08 22.34
CA LEU A 15 -42.47 -12.82 22.47
C LEU A 15 -41.33 -11.96 23.04
N CYS A 16 -41.20 -10.72 22.59
CA CYS A 16 -40.21 -9.79 23.13
C CYS A 16 -40.46 -9.42 24.61
N GLN A 17 -41.73 -9.41 25.05
CA GLN A 17 -42.07 -9.21 26.47
C GLN A 17 -41.71 -10.43 27.32
N ASP A 18 -41.95 -11.64 26.80
CA ASP A 18 -41.69 -12.90 27.51
C ASP A 18 -40.19 -13.11 27.79
N VAL A 19 -39.31 -12.65 26.90
CA VAL A 19 -37.84 -12.68 27.10
C VAL A 19 -37.32 -11.51 27.94
N GLN A 20 -38.20 -10.72 28.56
CA GLN A 20 -37.89 -9.54 29.39
C GLN A 20 -36.93 -8.53 28.75
N PHE A 21 -36.80 -8.54 27.42
CA PHE A 21 -35.77 -7.77 26.70
C PHE A 21 -34.33 -8.08 27.17
N GLU A 22 -34.07 -9.21 27.85
CA GLU A 22 -32.74 -9.62 28.32
C GLU A 22 -31.77 -9.83 27.14
N THR A 23 -32.28 -10.39 26.04
CA THR A 23 -31.57 -10.49 24.76
C THR A 23 -32.24 -9.56 23.76
N HIS A 24 -31.57 -8.49 23.36
CA HIS A 24 -32.06 -7.48 22.40
C HIS A 24 -32.36 -8.05 20.99
N SER A 25 -32.09 -9.35 20.77
CA SER A 25 -32.47 -10.08 19.56
C SER A 25 -32.45 -11.60 19.76
N PHE A 26 -33.22 -12.34 18.97
CA PHE A 26 -33.31 -13.82 19.01
C PHE A 26 -33.83 -14.42 17.68
N ALA A 27 -33.54 -15.70 17.44
CA ALA A 27 -34.12 -16.46 16.35
C ALA A 27 -35.56 -16.88 16.68
N TYR A 28 -36.53 -16.48 15.85
CA TYR A 28 -37.91 -16.97 15.96
C TYR A 28 -38.06 -18.38 15.40
N ASN A 29 -37.42 -18.64 14.27
CA ASN A 29 -37.30 -19.95 13.63
C ASN A 29 -36.05 -19.97 12.73
N ASP A 30 -35.92 -20.98 11.86
CA ASP A 30 -34.78 -21.12 10.96
C ASP A 30 -34.68 -20.06 9.86
N HIS A 31 -35.74 -19.31 9.62
CA HIS A 31 -35.82 -18.29 8.57
C HIS A 31 -35.93 -16.86 9.11
N ILE A 32 -36.38 -16.69 10.36
CA ILE A 32 -36.73 -15.38 10.91
C ILE A 32 -35.92 -15.09 12.17
N TRP A 33 -35.29 -13.93 12.17
CA TRP A 33 -34.62 -13.30 13.30
C TRP A 33 -35.39 -12.05 13.73
N ILE A 34 -35.56 -11.86 15.04
CA ILE A 34 -36.26 -10.72 15.62
C ILE A 34 -35.26 -9.93 16.45
N LYS A 35 -35.14 -8.63 16.17
CA LYS A 35 -34.39 -7.66 16.98
C LYS A 35 -35.38 -6.66 17.57
N CYS A 36 -35.34 -6.44 18.89
CA CYS A 36 -36.26 -5.52 19.55
C CYS A 36 -35.63 -4.83 20.75
N GLY A 37 -35.95 -3.55 20.95
CA GLY A 37 -35.43 -2.81 22.09
C GLY A 37 -35.57 -1.29 21.95
N PRO A 38 -35.21 -0.55 23.01
CA PRO A 38 -35.28 0.91 23.02
C PRO A 38 -34.17 1.57 22.18
N GLY A 39 -33.05 0.88 21.96
CA GLY A 39 -31.96 1.33 21.07
C GLY A 39 -32.09 0.86 19.62
N VAL A 40 -33.11 0.05 19.30
CA VAL A 40 -33.37 -0.40 17.93
C VAL A 40 -34.14 0.69 17.21
N THR A 41 -33.82 0.93 15.94
CA THR A 41 -34.40 2.07 15.22
C THR A 41 -34.96 1.70 13.85
N LEU A 42 -35.94 2.49 13.38
CA LEU A 42 -36.43 2.34 12.01
C LEU A 42 -35.37 2.73 10.96
N GLY A 43 -34.41 3.58 11.31
CA GLY A 43 -33.27 3.95 10.47
C GLY A 43 -32.36 2.75 10.19
N GLU A 44 -32.07 1.94 11.21
CA GLU A 44 -31.35 0.67 11.07
C GLU A 44 -32.03 -0.25 10.04
N ALA A 45 -33.34 -0.46 10.17
CA ALA A 45 -34.09 -1.26 9.21
C ALA A 45 -34.10 -0.64 7.80
N ALA A 46 -34.15 0.68 7.70
CA ALA A 46 -34.21 1.39 6.42
C ALA A 46 -32.91 1.29 5.63
N ILE A 47 -31.75 1.52 6.28
CA ILE A 47 -30.45 1.38 5.62
C ILE A 47 -30.16 -0.09 5.27
N GLN A 48 -30.49 -1.05 6.14
CA GLN A 48 -30.34 -2.47 5.82
C GLN A 48 -31.17 -2.86 4.58
N ARG A 49 -32.43 -2.40 4.46
CA ARG A 49 -33.25 -2.58 3.25
C ARG A 49 -32.67 -1.89 2.03
N TYR A 50 -32.02 -0.75 2.22
CA TYR A 50 -31.39 -0.03 1.12
C TYR A 50 -30.19 -0.81 0.59
N VAL A 51 -29.27 -1.21 1.46
CA VAL A 51 -28.08 -1.98 1.09
C VAL A 51 -28.48 -3.33 0.51
N HIS A 52 -29.43 -4.06 1.12
CA HIS A 52 -29.94 -5.33 0.59
C HIS A 52 -30.43 -5.24 -0.86
N ARG A 53 -31.07 -4.13 -1.24
CA ARG A 53 -31.61 -3.93 -2.60
C ARG A 53 -30.58 -3.51 -3.65
N HIS A 54 -29.47 -2.91 -3.22
CA HIS A 54 -28.49 -2.31 -4.14
C HIS A 54 -27.12 -3.01 -4.09
N ALA A 55 -26.86 -3.82 -3.08
CA ALA A 55 -25.66 -4.64 -3.02
C ALA A 55 -25.72 -5.77 -4.06
N ASP A 56 -24.56 -6.16 -4.60
CA ASP A 56 -24.45 -7.33 -5.46
C ASP A 56 -24.50 -8.58 -4.56
N PRO A 57 -25.52 -9.44 -4.71
CA PRO A 57 -25.68 -10.63 -3.88
C PRO A 57 -24.60 -11.70 -4.13
N ASN A 58 -23.72 -11.53 -5.12
CA ASN A 58 -22.54 -12.38 -5.31
C ASN A 58 -21.33 -11.88 -4.51
N ILE A 59 -21.33 -10.62 -4.07
CA ILE A 59 -20.22 -10.00 -3.32
C ILE A 59 -20.51 -10.02 -1.82
N VAL A 60 -21.74 -9.69 -1.41
CA VAL A 60 -22.12 -9.62 -0.01
C VAL A 60 -23.59 -9.99 0.19
N ARG A 61 -23.86 -10.79 1.24
CA ARG A 61 -25.22 -11.07 1.68
C ARG A 61 -25.65 -10.10 2.77
N ILE A 62 -26.74 -9.39 2.53
CA ILE A 62 -27.39 -8.54 3.53
C ILE A 62 -28.73 -9.19 3.89
N PRO A 63 -29.04 -9.44 5.16
CA PRO A 63 -30.32 -10.07 5.54
C PRO A 63 -31.50 -9.20 5.09
N GLU A 64 -32.50 -9.82 4.46
CA GLU A 64 -33.73 -9.11 4.08
C GLU A 64 -34.54 -8.70 5.31
N VAL A 65 -35.04 -7.45 5.36
CA VAL A 65 -35.93 -6.99 6.44
C VAL A 65 -37.39 -7.10 6.02
N TYR A 66 -38.06 -8.11 6.56
CA TYR A 66 -39.47 -8.42 6.29
C TYR A 66 -40.44 -7.39 6.89
N ASP A 67 -40.25 -6.98 8.14
CA ASP A 67 -41.09 -5.95 8.80
C ASP A 67 -40.26 -5.12 9.78
N ALA A 68 -40.65 -3.86 9.98
CA ALA A 68 -40.06 -2.99 10.99
C ALA A 68 -41.10 -1.99 11.49
N PHE A 69 -41.28 -1.90 12.82
CA PHE A 69 -42.30 -1.05 13.42
C PHE A 69 -41.96 -0.65 14.86
N THR A 70 -42.57 0.44 15.33
CA THR A 70 -42.41 0.95 16.69
C THR A 70 -43.74 0.87 17.45
N ARG A 71 -43.70 0.43 18.71
CA ARG A 71 -44.84 0.45 19.63
C ARG A 71 -44.54 1.35 20.84
N PRO A 72 -45.43 2.28 21.19
CA PRO A 72 -45.30 3.05 22.43
C PRO A 72 -45.45 2.14 23.64
N GLN A 73 -44.71 2.43 24.71
CA GLN A 73 -44.82 1.72 25.99
C GLN A 73 -45.47 2.61 27.05
N PRO A 74 -46.34 2.07 27.93
CA PRO A 74 -46.84 2.81 29.07
C PRO A 74 -45.69 3.17 30.03
N LYS A 75 -45.42 4.48 30.21
CA LYS A 75 -44.40 5.01 31.13
C LYS A 75 -42.94 4.61 30.84
N ALA A 76 -42.63 4.18 29.62
CA ALA A 76 -41.27 3.87 29.17
C ALA A 76 -41.02 4.37 27.74
N ALA A 77 -39.78 4.30 27.28
CA ALA A 77 -39.42 4.60 25.90
C ALA A 77 -40.17 3.66 24.94
N ALA A 78 -40.53 4.17 23.75
CA ALA A 78 -41.10 3.34 22.71
C ALA A 78 -40.09 2.25 22.29
N LEU A 79 -40.59 1.07 21.93
CA LEU A 79 -39.75 -0.03 21.46
C LEU A 79 -39.91 -0.20 19.97
N THR A 80 -38.79 -0.39 19.28
CA THR A 80 -38.77 -0.75 17.87
C THR A 80 -38.47 -2.22 17.72
N TYR A 81 -39.08 -2.83 16.70
CA TYR A 81 -38.97 -4.23 16.35
C TYR A 81 -38.54 -4.31 14.88
N ILE A 82 -37.55 -5.15 14.59
CA ILE A 82 -37.07 -5.49 13.25
C ILE A 82 -37.22 -6.99 13.09
N VAL A 83 -37.94 -7.41 12.05
CA VAL A 83 -38.15 -8.79 11.66
C VAL A 83 -37.40 -8.99 10.35
N MET A 84 -36.41 -9.88 10.34
CA MET A 84 -35.50 -10.04 9.22
C MET A 84 -35.10 -11.50 9.02
N GLU A 85 -34.43 -11.75 7.91
CA GLU A 85 -33.86 -13.05 7.57
C GLU A 85 -32.88 -13.55 8.65
N ASN A 86 -33.03 -14.82 9.03
CA ASN A 86 -32.09 -15.52 9.92
C ASN A 86 -30.93 -16.12 9.10
N VAL A 87 -29.80 -15.41 9.04
CA VAL A 87 -28.62 -15.91 8.35
C VAL A 87 -27.87 -16.92 9.23
N LYS A 88 -27.81 -18.16 8.75
CA LYS A 88 -27.08 -19.27 9.37
C LYS A 88 -25.59 -19.22 9.03
N GLY A 89 -24.80 -19.98 9.77
CA GLY A 89 -23.35 -20.10 9.62
C GLY A 89 -22.60 -19.57 10.84
N ASP A 90 -21.33 -19.90 10.91
CA ASP A 90 -20.47 -19.45 12.00
C ASP A 90 -20.16 -17.96 11.85
N ASN A 91 -20.01 -17.30 12.98
CA ASN A 91 -19.48 -15.95 12.98
C ASN A 91 -17.97 -15.98 12.71
N TYR A 92 -17.40 -14.90 12.17
CA TYR A 92 -15.98 -14.87 11.84
C TYR A 92 -15.09 -15.18 13.06
N ALA A 93 -15.46 -14.73 14.28
CA ALA A 93 -14.65 -15.02 15.45
C ALA A 93 -14.51 -16.53 15.68
N THR A 94 -15.63 -17.27 15.69
CA THR A 94 -15.64 -18.74 15.84
C THR A 94 -14.93 -19.43 14.67
N PHE A 95 -15.24 -19.05 13.42
CA PHE A 95 -14.60 -19.61 12.24
C PHE A 95 -13.07 -19.43 12.25
N SER A 96 -12.59 -18.23 12.60
CA SER A 96 -11.16 -17.92 12.59
C SER A 96 -10.35 -18.66 13.65
N GLU A 97 -11.00 -19.11 14.73
CA GLU A 97 -10.37 -19.95 15.76
C GLU A 97 -10.23 -21.40 15.28
N GLU A 98 -11.22 -21.90 14.55
CA GLU A 98 -11.24 -23.28 14.05
C GLU A 98 -10.44 -23.44 12.75
N HIS A 99 -10.45 -22.43 11.87
CA HIS A 99 -9.92 -22.48 10.49
C HIS A 99 -8.95 -21.30 10.24
N PRO A 100 -7.81 -21.23 10.95
CA PRO A 100 -6.91 -20.07 10.92
C PRO A 100 -6.24 -19.82 9.56
N GLU A 101 -6.06 -20.87 8.74
CA GLU A 101 -5.46 -20.76 7.40
C GLU A 101 -6.43 -20.14 6.37
N GLU A 102 -7.73 -20.38 6.51
CA GLU A 102 -8.78 -19.84 5.63
C GLU A 102 -9.25 -18.44 6.06
N ALA A 103 -9.02 -18.08 7.32
CA ALA A 103 -9.48 -16.81 7.90
C ALA A 103 -8.97 -15.57 7.12
N GLU A 104 -7.79 -15.64 6.51
CA GLU A 104 -7.24 -14.53 5.72
C GLU A 104 -8.04 -14.30 4.41
N GLN A 105 -8.46 -15.36 3.73
CA GLN A 105 -9.30 -15.28 2.53
C GLN A 105 -10.69 -14.71 2.87
N VAL A 106 -11.27 -15.16 3.99
CA VAL A 106 -12.55 -14.61 4.47
C VAL A 106 -12.41 -13.14 4.83
N LEU A 107 -11.28 -12.73 5.45
CA LEU A 107 -11.01 -11.33 5.76
C LEU A 107 -10.94 -10.45 4.50
N GLU A 108 -10.35 -10.96 3.42
CA GLU A 108 -10.33 -10.29 2.12
C GLU A 108 -11.73 -10.18 1.53
N ALA A 109 -12.54 -11.25 1.60
CA ALA A 109 -13.95 -11.21 1.18
C ALA A 109 -14.76 -10.17 1.96
N ILE A 110 -14.52 -10.03 3.27
CA ILE A 110 -15.12 -8.98 4.11
C ILE A 110 -14.68 -7.59 3.64
N ALA A 111 -13.40 -7.39 3.37
CA ALA A 111 -12.90 -6.10 2.88
C ALA A 111 -13.51 -5.74 1.51
N ASN A 112 -13.65 -6.72 0.61
CA ASN A 112 -14.31 -6.54 -0.68
C ASN A 112 -15.79 -6.20 -0.52
N ALA A 113 -16.50 -6.87 0.37
CA ALA A 113 -17.89 -6.57 0.70
C ALA A 113 -18.07 -5.13 1.23
N VAL A 114 -17.17 -4.67 2.11
CA VAL A 114 -17.22 -3.31 2.66
C VAL A 114 -16.96 -2.25 1.58
N ARG A 115 -15.96 -2.45 0.71
CA ARG A 115 -15.71 -1.54 -0.43
C ARG A 115 -16.90 -1.48 -1.38
N HIS A 116 -17.51 -2.63 -1.68
CA HIS A 116 -18.71 -2.69 -2.49
C HIS A 116 -19.86 -1.88 -1.88
N ILE A 117 -20.04 -1.95 -0.55
CA ILE A 117 -21.06 -1.16 0.15
C ILE A 117 -20.78 0.34 0.05
N TRP A 118 -19.52 0.77 0.11
CA TRP A 118 -19.14 2.17 -0.08
C TRP A 118 -19.45 2.68 -1.48
N ASP A 119 -19.33 1.83 -2.49
CA ASP A 119 -19.59 2.17 -3.89
C ASP A 119 -21.09 2.17 -4.27
N ILE A 120 -21.98 1.71 -3.36
CA ILE A 120 -23.42 1.79 -3.58
C ILE A 120 -23.85 3.26 -3.67
N PRO A 121 -24.55 3.68 -4.74
CA PRO A 121 -25.05 5.05 -4.86
C PRO A 121 -25.91 5.44 -3.66
N LEU A 122 -25.74 6.67 -3.16
CA LEU A 122 -26.57 7.18 -2.08
C LEU A 122 -28.01 7.45 -2.54
N PRO A 123 -29.01 7.36 -1.64
CA PRO A 123 -30.38 7.75 -1.95
C PRO A 123 -30.47 9.24 -2.32
N PRO A 124 -31.44 9.64 -3.16
CA PRO A 124 -31.65 11.05 -3.48
C PRO A 124 -31.88 11.88 -2.21
N ASN A 125 -31.24 13.05 -2.13
CA ASN A 125 -31.27 13.92 -0.95
C ASN A 125 -30.69 13.29 0.32
N ALA A 126 -29.72 12.38 0.19
CA ALA A 126 -28.95 11.85 1.31
C ALA A 126 -28.34 12.99 2.15
N SER A 127 -28.51 12.88 3.47
CA SER A 127 -27.88 13.73 4.47
C SER A 127 -26.98 12.86 5.36
N PRO A 128 -25.90 13.42 5.93
CA PRO A 128 -25.02 12.67 6.80
C PRO A 128 -25.74 12.26 8.10
N GLY A 129 -25.45 11.05 8.58
CA GLY A 129 -26.12 10.44 9.72
C GLY A 129 -26.92 9.19 9.38
N PRO A 130 -27.61 8.60 10.38
CA PRO A 130 -28.46 7.44 10.16
C PRO A 130 -29.67 7.77 9.26
N PHE A 131 -30.20 6.74 8.61
CA PHE A 131 -31.40 6.85 7.78
C PHE A 131 -32.61 7.34 8.59
N GLU A 132 -33.66 7.77 7.87
CA GLU A 132 -34.89 8.33 8.47
C GLU A 132 -34.65 9.58 9.34
N ARG A 133 -33.56 10.32 9.05
CA ARG A 133 -33.18 11.55 9.77
C ARG A 133 -33.08 11.35 11.29
N GLN A 134 -32.58 10.19 11.70
CA GLN A 134 -32.38 9.90 13.11
C GLN A 134 -31.12 10.57 13.65
N VAL A 135 -31.06 10.70 14.96
CA VAL A 135 -29.91 11.27 15.66
C VAL A 135 -28.77 10.25 15.66
N PRO A 136 -27.54 10.61 15.20
CA PRO A 136 -26.37 9.76 15.30
C PRO A 136 -26.06 9.36 16.75
N VAL A 137 -25.84 8.06 16.99
CA VAL A 137 -25.59 7.47 18.32
C VAL A 137 -24.47 6.42 18.32
N ASP A 138 -23.60 6.42 17.31
CA ASP A 138 -22.47 5.48 17.22
C ASP A 138 -21.33 5.79 18.22
N ARG A 139 -20.22 5.04 18.13
CA ARG A 139 -19.04 5.18 19.01
C ARG A 139 -18.46 6.60 19.06
N LEU A 140 -18.63 7.41 18.02
CA LEU A 140 -18.17 8.80 18.01
C LEU A 140 -19.14 9.71 18.77
N PHE A 141 -20.43 9.40 18.79
CA PHE A 141 -21.50 10.26 19.31
C PHE A 141 -22.08 9.84 20.66
N SER A 142 -21.74 8.67 21.21
CA SER A 142 -22.49 8.00 22.30
C SER A 142 -22.71 8.79 23.59
N ASP A 143 -21.73 9.57 24.06
CA ASP A 143 -21.78 10.12 25.42
C ASP A 143 -22.37 11.54 25.48
N CYS A 144 -22.36 12.26 24.36
CA CYS A 144 -22.73 13.67 24.25
C CYS A 144 -23.20 14.01 22.82
N GLY A 145 -23.89 13.09 22.14
CA GLY A 145 -24.28 13.21 20.72
C GLY A 145 -25.09 14.46 20.38
N PRO A 146 -25.28 14.76 19.08
CA PRO A 146 -26.10 15.88 18.65
C PRO A 146 -27.54 15.72 19.13
N THR A 147 -28.29 16.82 19.28
CA THR A 147 -29.71 16.77 19.68
C THR A 147 -30.66 16.55 18.50
N SER A 148 -30.15 16.61 17.28
CA SER A 148 -30.90 16.48 16.03
C SER A 148 -30.01 15.90 14.93
N ALA A 149 -30.63 15.35 13.88
CA ALA A 149 -29.91 14.96 12.66
C ALA A 149 -29.29 16.17 11.94
N PHE A 150 -28.18 15.94 11.26
CA PHE A 150 -27.49 16.93 10.44
C PHE A 150 -28.16 17.07 9.07
N ASN A 151 -28.24 18.29 8.55
CA ASN A 151 -28.78 18.54 7.21
C ASN A 151 -27.70 18.38 6.12
N ASN A 152 -26.43 18.63 6.45
CA ASN A 152 -25.29 18.56 5.54
C ASN A 152 -23.96 18.33 6.31
N VAL A 153 -22.88 18.09 5.56
CA VAL A 153 -21.55 17.78 6.13
C VAL A 153 -20.99 18.95 6.95
N THR A 154 -21.25 20.20 6.53
CA THR A 154 -20.79 21.39 7.25
C THR A 154 -21.38 21.46 8.67
N GLU A 155 -22.66 21.17 8.85
CA GLU A 155 -23.27 21.13 10.19
C GLU A 155 -22.64 20.04 11.08
N MET A 156 -22.31 18.88 10.50
CA MET A 156 -21.64 17.79 11.23
C MET A 156 -20.21 18.17 11.63
N GLU A 157 -19.46 18.80 10.72
CA GLU A 157 -18.11 19.31 10.96
C GLU A 157 -18.10 20.40 12.04
N ASP A 158 -19.00 21.38 11.94
CA ASP A 158 -19.15 22.44 12.92
C ASP A 158 -19.46 21.87 14.31
N TRP A 159 -20.33 20.87 14.38
CA TRP A 159 -20.65 20.20 15.64
C TRP A 159 -19.43 19.53 16.26
N LEU A 160 -18.65 18.77 15.47
CA LEU A 160 -17.43 18.09 15.93
C LEU A 160 -16.36 19.11 16.39
N ASN A 161 -16.14 20.17 15.62
CA ASN A 161 -15.19 21.23 15.95
C ASN A 161 -15.60 22.00 17.22
N ASN A 162 -16.90 22.21 17.43
CA ASN A 162 -17.41 22.79 18.67
C ASN A 162 -17.20 21.85 19.87
N ARG A 163 -17.34 20.54 19.71
CA ARG A 163 -17.02 19.56 20.77
C ARG A 163 -15.53 19.54 21.11
N LEU A 164 -14.64 19.56 20.11
CA LEU A 164 -13.20 19.67 20.33
C LEU A 164 -12.84 20.95 21.11
N LYS A 165 -13.44 22.08 20.74
CA LYS A 165 -13.29 23.35 21.45
C LYS A 165 -13.74 23.26 22.90
N GLN A 166 -14.89 22.64 23.18
CA GLN A 166 -15.41 22.45 24.55
C GLN A 166 -14.51 21.53 25.38
N ALA A 167 -13.88 20.55 24.75
CA ALA A 167 -12.92 19.65 25.38
C ALA A 167 -11.51 20.28 25.57
N GLY A 168 -11.32 21.56 25.24
CA GLY A 168 -10.03 22.23 25.35
C GLY A 168 -9.00 21.76 24.33
N ARG A 169 -9.42 21.10 23.25
CA ARG A 169 -8.54 20.67 22.16
C ARG A 169 -8.49 21.78 21.08
N PRO A 170 -7.30 22.33 20.78
CA PRO A 170 -7.17 23.42 19.82
C PRO A 170 -7.37 22.95 18.36
N ASP A 171 -7.19 21.64 18.13
CA ASP A 171 -7.28 21.03 16.80
C ASP A 171 -8.67 21.21 16.17
N ARG A 172 -8.68 21.30 14.84
CA ARG A 172 -9.89 21.36 14.02
C ARG A 172 -9.82 20.26 12.98
N ILE A 173 -10.97 19.66 12.71
CA ILE A 173 -11.14 18.71 11.62
C ILE A 173 -11.84 19.41 10.45
N SER A 174 -11.54 18.93 9.24
CA SER A 174 -12.27 19.27 8.02
C SER A 174 -12.78 17.97 7.42
N LEU A 175 -14.07 17.91 7.15
CA LEU A 175 -14.75 16.84 6.44
C LEU A 175 -15.08 17.25 4.99
N GLN A 176 -14.76 18.50 4.62
CA GLN A 176 -14.95 18.99 3.25
C GLN A 176 -14.13 18.18 2.25
N GLY A 177 -14.78 17.73 1.18
CA GLY A 177 -14.17 16.95 0.10
C GLY A 177 -14.11 15.43 0.34
N GLU A 178 -14.46 14.94 1.53
CA GLU A 178 -14.60 13.51 1.76
C GLU A 178 -15.94 13.01 1.17
N PRO A 179 -15.93 11.98 0.32
CA PRO A 179 -17.17 11.42 -0.22
C PRO A 179 -17.99 10.78 0.91
N LEU A 180 -19.30 10.99 0.85
CA LEU A 180 -20.25 10.30 1.71
C LEU A 180 -20.55 8.92 1.15
N SER A 181 -20.54 7.92 2.03
CA SER A 181 -20.78 6.52 1.69
C SER A 181 -21.70 5.89 2.73
N LEU A 182 -22.27 4.72 2.40
CA LEU A 182 -22.99 3.90 3.37
C LEU A 182 -21.95 3.23 4.27
N CYS A 183 -21.84 3.69 5.52
CA CYS A 183 -20.92 3.14 6.51
C CYS A 183 -21.71 2.29 7.52
N HIS A 184 -21.16 1.13 7.89
CA HIS A 184 -21.68 0.22 8.89
C HIS A 184 -21.36 0.68 10.32
N CYS A 185 -20.16 1.22 10.54
CA CYS A 185 -19.63 1.72 11.82
C CYS A 185 -19.64 0.72 12.99
N ASP A 186 -19.81 -0.58 12.73
CA ASP A 186 -19.74 -1.66 13.74
C ASP A 186 -19.32 -3.00 13.14
N LEU A 187 -18.28 -2.95 12.29
CA LEU A 187 -17.66 -4.13 11.70
C LEU A 187 -16.85 -4.89 12.78
N GLY A 188 -17.54 -5.69 13.57
CA GLY A 188 -16.97 -6.62 14.54
C GLY A 188 -17.06 -8.07 14.05
N PRO A 189 -16.18 -8.98 14.50
CA PRO A 189 -16.13 -10.34 13.97
C PRO A 189 -17.37 -11.19 14.31
N PHE A 190 -18.20 -10.75 15.26
CA PHE A 190 -19.48 -11.38 15.60
C PHE A 190 -20.64 -10.98 14.68
N ASN A 191 -20.50 -9.82 14.02
CA ASN A 191 -21.47 -9.26 13.08
C ASN A 191 -21.23 -9.74 11.64
N ILE A 192 -20.22 -10.59 11.43
CA ILE A 192 -19.96 -11.23 10.15
C ILE A 192 -20.34 -12.70 10.24
N ARG A 193 -21.09 -13.20 9.26
CA ARG A 193 -21.31 -14.64 9.04
C ARG A 193 -20.46 -15.10 7.87
N VAL A 194 -19.71 -16.19 8.08
CA VAL A 194 -18.86 -16.78 7.05
C VAL A 194 -19.72 -17.59 6.09
N GLY A 195 -19.49 -17.40 4.79
CA GLY A 195 -20.21 -18.04 3.70
C GLY A 195 -19.73 -17.52 2.35
N GLU A 196 -20.33 -18.03 1.27
CA GLU A 196 -20.06 -17.57 -0.10
C GLU A 196 -21.36 -16.98 -0.71
N PRO A 197 -21.56 -15.65 -0.68
CA PRO A 197 -20.69 -14.64 -0.08
C PRO A 197 -20.83 -14.50 1.44
N VAL A 198 -19.92 -13.74 2.06
CA VAL A 198 -20.00 -13.37 3.48
C VAL A 198 -21.25 -12.54 3.76
N ALA A 199 -21.80 -12.65 4.97
CA ALA A 199 -22.96 -11.86 5.39
C ALA A 199 -22.58 -10.81 6.44
N ILE A 200 -23.06 -9.58 6.25
CA ILE A 200 -22.85 -8.45 7.18
C ILE A 200 -24.15 -8.16 7.94
N LEU A 201 -24.09 -8.26 9.26
CA LEU A 201 -25.22 -8.19 10.18
C LEU A 201 -25.11 -6.95 11.10
N ASP A 202 -26.21 -6.63 11.77
CA ASP A 202 -26.30 -5.59 12.82
C ASP A 202 -25.95 -4.17 12.36
N TRP A 203 -26.92 -3.51 11.75
CA TRP A 203 -26.79 -2.19 11.16
C TRP A 203 -27.06 -1.05 12.17
N GLY A 204 -27.03 -1.32 13.47
CA GLY A 204 -27.48 -0.37 14.51
C GLY A 204 -26.67 0.94 14.60
N CYS A 205 -25.39 0.91 14.24
CA CYS A 205 -24.51 2.09 14.21
C CYS A 205 -24.35 2.71 12.82
N SER A 206 -25.02 2.14 11.82
CA SER A 206 -24.79 2.50 10.42
C SER A 206 -25.42 3.83 10.02
N GLY A 207 -24.90 4.42 8.95
CA GLY A 207 -25.38 5.69 8.42
C GLY A 207 -24.61 6.15 7.20
N ILE A 208 -24.93 7.36 6.74
CA ILE A 208 -24.24 8.02 5.63
C ILE A 208 -23.13 8.88 6.22
N TYR A 209 -21.87 8.48 6.01
CA TYR A 209 -20.71 9.14 6.59
C TYR A 209 -19.51 9.13 5.64
N PRO A 210 -18.51 10.00 5.85
CA PRO A 210 -17.17 9.82 5.32
C PRO A 210 -16.55 8.49 5.78
N HIS A 211 -15.66 7.91 4.96
CA HIS A 211 -14.96 6.66 5.32
C HIS A 211 -14.15 6.76 6.63
N THR A 212 -13.73 7.97 7.01
CA THR A 212 -13.04 8.23 8.28
C THR A 212 -13.86 7.84 9.51
N PHE A 213 -15.20 7.81 9.41
CA PHE A 213 -16.08 7.37 10.51
C PHE A 213 -16.06 5.85 10.64
N GLU A 214 -16.05 5.12 9.53
CA GLU A 214 -15.87 3.67 9.54
C GLU A 214 -14.47 3.31 10.07
N GLU A 215 -13.43 4.03 9.61
CA GLU A 215 -12.07 3.89 10.11
C GLU A 215 -11.99 4.12 11.62
N PHE A 216 -12.57 5.23 12.10
CA PHE A 216 -12.66 5.55 13.52
C PHE A 216 -13.32 4.42 14.30
N ALA A 217 -14.46 3.91 13.83
CA ALA A 217 -15.20 2.84 14.48
C ALA A 217 -14.38 1.54 14.57
N ILE A 218 -13.61 1.19 13.53
CA ILE A 218 -12.72 0.01 13.53
C ILE A 218 -11.54 0.23 14.49
N VAL A 219 -10.88 1.39 14.45
CA VAL A 219 -9.73 1.71 15.32
C VAL A 219 -10.12 1.66 16.80
N HIS A 220 -11.32 2.10 17.15
CA HIS A 220 -11.80 2.07 18.55
C HIS A 220 -12.05 0.65 19.07
N GLN A 221 -12.00 -0.38 18.22
CA GLN A 221 -12.05 -1.78 18.64
C GLN A 221 -10.68 -2.36 19.02
N PHE A 222 -9.58 -1.62 18.86
CA PHE A 222 -8.22 -2.15 19.04
C PHE A 222 -7.91 -2.61 20.47
N ASN A 223 -8.69 -2.14 21.45
CA ASN A 223 -8.56 -2.52 22.86
C ASN A 223 -9.63 -3.52 23.31
N LEU A 224 -10.51 -3.97 22.40
CA LEU A 224 -11.57 -4.92 22.69
C LEU A 224 -11.15 -6.35 22.34
N ARG A 225 -11.89 -7.33 22.86
CA ARG A 225 -11.75 -8.73 22.47
C ARG A 225 -12.04 -8.83 20.96
N GLY A 226 -11.11 -9.42 20.19
CA GLY A 226 -11.18 -9.46 18.73
C GLY A 226 -10.37 -8.37 18.01
N ALA A 227 -9.56 -7.57 18.72
CA ALA A 227 -8.71 -6.54 18.12
C ALA A 227 -7.81 -7.02 16.96
N LYS A 228 -7.43 -8.30 16.92
CA LYS A 228 -6.69 -8.89 15.79
C LYS A 228 -7.48 -8.74 14.48
N PHE A 229 -8.78 -9.03 14.51
CA PHE A 229 -9.67 -8.84 13.37
C PHE A 229 -9.74 -7.36 12.97
N ALA A 230 -10.01 -6.46 13.93
CA ALA A 230 -10.12 -5.03 13.65
C ALA A 230 -8.84 -4.44 13.05
N LYS A 231 -7.66 -4.82 13.56
CA LYS A 231 -6.36 -4.41 13.00
C LYS A 231 -6.13 -4.96 11.60
N ALA A 232 -6.51 -6.21 11.37
CA ALA A 232 -6.32 -6.85 10.07
C ALA A 232 -7.28 -6.27 9.01
N LEU A 233 -8.55 -6.03 9.38
CA LEU A 233 -9.54 -5.38 8.53
C LEU A 233 -9.19 -3.90 8.27
N HIS A 234 -8.74 -3.16 9.29
CA HIS A 234 -8.22 -1.81 9.13
C HIS A 234 -7.07 -1.77 8.12
N ARG A 235 -6.13 -2.71 8.22
CA ARG A 235 -5.03 -2.84 7.24
C ARG A 235 -5.54 -3.14 5.83
N GLN A 236 -6.56 -3.98 5.65
CA GLN A 236 -7.12 -4.26 4.33
C GLN A 236 -7.83 -3.03 3.71
N LEU A 237 -8.58 -2.28 4.52
CA LEU A 237 -9.42 -1.18 4.05
C LEU A 237 -8.67 0.16 3.97
N PHE A 238 -7.81 0.43 4.95
CA PHE A 238 -7.14 1.69 5.22
C PHE A 238 -5.62 1.54 5.38
N GLY A 239 -5.08 0.36 5.08
CA GLY A 239 -3.64 0.14 5.05
C GLY A 239 -2.95 1.12 4.09
N PRO A 240 -1.68 1.41 4.34
CA PRO A 240 -0.99 2.48 3.63
C PRO A 240 -0.91 2.21 2.13
N LYS A 241 -1.57 3.07 1.34
CA LYS A 241 -1.45 3.16 -0.11
C LYS A 241 -0.32 4.16 -0.40
N PHE A 242 0.90 3.67 -0.49
CA PHE A 242 2.07 4.56 -0.46
C PHE A 242 2.22 5.37 -1.76
N SER A 243 2.16 6.71 -1.67
CA SER A 243 2.72 7.63 -2.68
C SER A 243 4.14 8.05 -2.26
N ASN A 244 5.18 7.59 -2.96
CA ASN A 244 6.57 7.82 -2.55
C ASN A 244 7.34 8.68 -3.56
N GLY A 245 8.10 9.68 -3.08
CA GLY A 245 8.95 10.55 -3.89
C GLY A 245 10.28 9.88 -4.25
N GLY A 246 10.21 8.66 -4.80
CA GLY A 246 11.36 7.81 -5.09
C GLY A 246 12.11 8.19 -6.36
N VAL A 247 13.19 7.46 -6.63
CA VAL A 247 14.09 7.71 -7.77
C VAL A 247 13.35 7.80 -9.10
N ILE A 248 12.33 6.96 -9.33
CA ILE A 248 11.52 7.02 -10.56
C ILE A 248 10.76 8.33 -10.68
N GLY A 249 10.08 8.76 -9.61
CA GLY A 249 9.36 10.03 -9.57
C GLY A 249 10.29 11.22 -9.75
N LEU A 250 11.46 11.22 -9.08
CA LEU A 250 12.43 12.30 -9.16
C LEU A 250 13.12 12.38 -10.53
N SER A 251 13.56 11.26 -11.11
CA SER A 251 14.13 11.22 -12.46
C SER A 251 13.11 11.66 -13.50
N THR A 252 11.87 11.18 -13.39
CA THR A 252 10.78 11.56 -14.33
C THR A 252 10.46 13.04 -14.23
N ALA A 253 10.24 13.55 -13.02
CA ALA A 253 10.00 14.98 -12.81
C ALA A 253 11.14 15.83 -13.38
N PHE A 254 12.38 15.40 -13.19
CA PHE A 254 13.54 16.16 -13.64
C PHE A 254 13.66 16.14 -15.16
N LYS A 255 13.43 14.99 -15.81
CA LYS A 255 13.35 14.90 -17.27
C LYS A 255 12.25 15.80 -17.85
N LEU A 256 11.04 15.75 -17.29
CA LEU A 256 9.92 16.60 -17.72
C LEU A 256 10.26 18.10 -17.61
N GLN A 257 10.89 18.51 -16.51
CA GLN A 257 11.33 19.89 -16.32
C GLN A 257 12.41 20.32 -17.32
N GLN A 258 13.34 19.43 -17.69
CA GLN A 258 14.34 19.70 -18.73
C GLN A 258 13.70 19.97 -20.10
N GLU A 259 12.58 19.31 -20.39
CA GLU A 259 11.79 19.51 -21.61
C GLU A 259 10.80 20.68 -21.52
N GLY A 260 10.87 21.48 -20.44
CA GLY A 260 10.05 22.67 -20.26
C GLY A 260 8.63 22.41 -19.77
N VAL A 261 8.30 21.19 -19.35
CA VAL A 261 7.01 20.86 -18.75
C VAL A 261 7.00 21.37 -17.30
N PRO A 262 5.99 22.17 -16.89
CA PRO A 262 5.83 22.55 -15.48
C PRO A 262 5.48 21.33 -14.62
N VAL A 263 6.23 21.10 -13.54
CA VAL A 263 6.05 19.91 -12.68
C VAL A 263 5.78 20.31 -11.23
N VAL A 264 4.90 19.54 -10.59
CA VAL A 264 4.71 19.49 -9.14
C VAL A 264 4.93 18.05 -8.69
N VAL A 265 5.75 17.85 -7.66
CA VAL A 265 5.98 16.52 -7.07
C VAL A 265 5.17 16.40 -5.79
N ILE A 266 4.29 15.40 -5.73
CA ILE A 266 3.45 15.08 -4.58
C ILE A 266 3.86 13.71 -4.06
N ALA A 267 4.22 13.63 -2.78
CA ALA A 267 4.60 12.37 -2.16
C ALA A 267 4.42 12.41 -0.64
N ARG A 268 4.16 11.26 -0.03
CA ARG A 268 4.21 11.08 1.42
C ARG A 268 5.64 11.21 1.95
N SER A 269 6.58 10.58 1.27
CA SER A 269 7.98 10.46 1.72
C SER A 269 8.95 11.08 0.72
N PHE A 270 9.98 11.73 1.26
CA PHE A 270 11.07 12.34 0.52
C PHE A 270 12.42 11.84 1.10
N PRO A 271 13.52 11.89 0.33
CA PRO A 271 14.88 11.61 0.83
C PRO A 271 15.18 12.31 2.16
N SER A 272 15.60 11.54 3.16
CA SER A 272 15.97 12.04 4.49
C SER A 272 17.29 11.39 4.96
N PRO A 273 18.15 12.10 5.73
CA PRO A 273 19.47 11.59 6.09
C PRO A 273 19.39 10.20 6.74
N PHE A 274 20.17 9.27 6.20
CA PHE A 274 20.09 7.84 6.51
C PHE A 274 20.35 7.53 7.99
N GLU A 275 21.11 8.37 8.68
CA GLU A 275 21.48 8.21 10.09
C GLU A 275 20.31 8.48 11.05
N ILE A 276 19.35 9.31 10.65
CA ILE A 276 18.25 9.78 11.51
C ILE A 276 16.86 9.35 11.03
N VAL A 277 16.77 8.69 9.87
CA VAL A 277 15.49 8.18 9.35
C VAL A 277 14.92 7.07 10.23
N ASP A 278 13.62 7.17 10.53
CA ASP A 278 12.86 6.09 11.13
C ASP A 278 12.66 4.98 10.10
N ALA A 279 13.41 3.89 10.27
CA ALA A 279 13.36 2.77 9.33
C ALA A 279 12.02 2.03 9.33
N ARG A 280 11.25 2.09 10.41
CA ARG A 280 9.95 1.42 10.48
C ARG A 280 8.90 2.22 9.74
N GLU A 281 8.89 3.54 9.92
CA GLU A 281 7.96 4.44 9.21
C GLU A 281 8.22 4.49 7.71
N GLU A 282 9.49 4.45 7.32
CA GLU A 282 9.92 4.63 5.94
C GLU A 282 10.31 3.32 5.24
N VAL A 283 10.00 2.15 5.80
CA VAL A 283 10.38 0.82 5.25
C VAL A 283 9.92 0.61 3.80
N ASN A 284 8.81 1.25 3.42
CA ASN A 284 8.22 1.15 2.08
C ASN A 284 8.73 2.24 1.12
N TYR A 285 9.48 3.23 1.62
CA TYR A 285 10.18 4.20 0.77
C TYR A 285 11.47 3.57 0.20
N SER A 286 11.28 2.65 -0.75
CA SER A 286 12.32 1.74 -1.25
C SER A 286 13.62 2.41 -1.73
N SER A 287 13.53 3.64 -2.28
CA SER A 287 14.68 4.32 -2.88
C SER A 287 15.81 4.57 -1.87
N GLN A 288 15.50 4.92 -0.62
CA GLN A 288 16.54 5.20 0.37
C GLN A 288 17.28 3.95 0.88
N TRP A 289 16.64 2.78 0.74
CA TRP A 289 17.18 1.50 1.21
C TRP A 289 18.04 0.79 0.16
N ALA A 290 18.06 1.29 -1.07
CA ALA A 290 18.80 0.68 -2.16
C ALA A 290 20.31 0.70 -1.92
N GLY A 291 21.04 -0.11 -2.69
CA GLY A 291 22.50 -0.10 -2.73
C GLY A 291 23.05 1.29 -3.07
N ALA A 292 22.99 1.77 -4.32
CA ALA A 292 22.50 1.11 -5.55
C ALA A 292 23.59 1.09 -6.62
N HIS A 293 23.52 0.14 -7.55
CA HIS A 293 24.47 -0.01 -8.66
C HIS A 293 23.77 -0.38 -9.96
N ASN A 294 24.47 -0.22 -11.07
CA ASN A 294 24.05 -0.81 -12.34
C ASN A 294 24.63 -2.21 -12.50
N ARG A 295 23.77 -3.17 -12.87
CA ARG A 295 24.19 -4.48 -13.34
C ARG A 295 23.65 -4.70 -14.74
N TYR A 296 24.47 -5.27 -15.60
CA TYR A 296 24.01 -5.69 -16.91
C TYR A 296 23.36 -7.07 -16.78
N ILE A 297 22.06 -7.13 -17.09
CA ILE A 297 21.29 -8.36 -17.10
C ILE A 297 21.04 -8.73 -18.57
N PRO A 298 21.60 -9.86 -19.07
CA PRO A 298 21.32 -10.33 -20.42
C PRO A 298 19.81 -10.59 -20.60
N PRO A 299 19.17 -10.04 -21.64
CA PRO A 299 17.75 -10.24 -21.87
C PRO A 299 17.45 -11.69 -22.28
N LEU A 300 16.40 -12.28 -21.71
CA LEU A 300 15.95 -13.64 -22.02
C LEU A 300 14.67 -13.69 -22.87
N ASP A 301 13.91 -12.60 -22.88
CA ASP A 301 12.64 -12.43 -23.57
C ASP A 301 12.45 -10.95 -23.96
N GLU A 302 11.32 -10.63 -24.60
CA GLU A 302 11.01 -9.26 -25.05
C GLU A 302 10.87 -8.26 -23.89
N ALA A 303 10.35 -8.70 -22.73
CA ALA A 303 10.25 -7.85 -21.55
C ALA A 303 11.66 -7.53 -21.00
N GLY A 304 12.54 -8.53 -20.95
CA GLY A 304 13.93 -8.37 -20.59
C GLY A 304 14.69 -7.47 -21.57
N LYS A 305 14.39 -7.54 -22.87
CA LYS A 305 14.96 -6.64 -23.88
C LYS A 305 14.54 -5.20 -23.65
N ARG A 306 13.24 -4.93 -23.45
CA ARG A 306 12.73 -3.61 -23.08
C ARG A 306 13.46 -3.09 -21.84
N ASP A 307 13.55 -3.91 -20.79
CA ASP A 307 14.17 -3.47 -19.54
C ASP A 307 15.68 -3.23 -19.69
N HIS A 308 16.35 -4.00 -20.53
CA HIS A 308 17.76 -3.79 -20.89
C HIS A 308 17.95 -2.46 -21.62
N ASP A 309 17.09 -2.13 -22.58
CA ASP A 309 17.17 -0.86 -23.31
C ASP A 309 16.98 0.36 -22.38
N LEU A 310 16.03 0.27 -21.43
CA LEU A 310 15.81 1.29 -20.40
C LEU A 310 17.02 1.42 -19.46
N ALA A 311 17.67 0.31 -19.10
CA ALA A 311 18.87 0.31 -18.28
C ALA A 311 20.06 0.92 -19.02
N LEU A 312 20.22 0.63 -20.31
CA LEU A 312 21.29 1.19 -21.14
C LEU A 312 21.13 2.70 -21.36
N ALA A 313 19.89 3.18 -21.56
CA ALA A 313 19.60 4.61 -21.58
C ALA A 313 19.99 5.27 -20.25
N THR A 314 19.64 4.62 -19.12
CA THR A 314 20.02 5.10 -17.78
C THR A 314 21.53 5.11 -17.58
N PHE A 315 22.25 4.09 -18.04
CA PHE A 315 23.71 4.04 -17.95
C PHE A 315 24.36 5.23 -18.65
N ARG A 316 23.94 5.53 -19.88
CA ARG A 316 24.45 6.69 -20.65
C ARG A 316 24.16 8.00 -19.96
N HIS A 317 22.95 8.15 -19.40
CA HIS A 317 22.60 9.33 -18.62
C HIS A 317 23.51 9.49 -17.39
N MET A 318 23.68 8.43 -16.60
CA MET A 318 24.51 8.47 -15.39
C MET A 318 25.98 8.78 -15.73
N ASP A 319 26.49 8.27 -16.86
CA ASP A 319 27.85 8.56 -17.34
C ASP A 319 28.05 10.03 -17.71
N ALA A 320 27.10 10.61 -18.45
CA ALA A 320 27.11 12.04 -18.75
C ALA A 320 27.00 12.88 -17.47
N LEU A 321 26.02 12.56 -16.61
CA LEU A 321 25.76 13.29 -15.38
C LEU A 321 26.94 13.25 -14.40
N ALA A 322 27.63 12.11 -14.28
CA ALA A 322 28.81 12.01 -13.42
C ALA A 322 29.98 12.89 -13.89
N LYS A 323 30.10 13.12 -15.21
CA LYS A 323 31.12 14.00 -15.80
C LYS A 323 30.76 15.48 -15.62
N GLU A 324 29.48 15.82 -15.74
CA GLU A 324 28.99 17.21 -15.67
C GLU A 324 28.72 17.70 -14.25
N SER A 325 28.31 16.80 -13.35
CA SER A 325 27.86 17.12 -11.98
C SER A 325 28.42 16.09 -11.00
N PRO A 326 29.73 16.16 -10.67
CA PRO A 326 30.38 15.21 -9.78
C PRO A 326 29.76 15.17 -8.37
N GLU A 327 29.04 16.22 -7.96
CA GLU A 327 28.27 16.28 -6.71
C GLU A 327 27.00 15.42 -6.71
N ALA A 328 26.60 14.84 -7.84
CA ALA A 328 25.39 14.01 -7.94
C ALA A 328 25.50 12.69 -7.14
N GLY A 329 26.68 12.32 -6.64
CA GLY A 329 26.82 11.11 -5.83
C GLY A 329 26.97 9.83 -6.66
N ILE A 330 27.34 9.94 -7.93
CA ILE A 330 27.59 8.82 -8.85
C ILE A 330 29.10 8.56 -8.89
N THR A 331 29.49 7.30 -8.85
CA THR A 331 30.88 6.88 -9.02
C THR A 331 30.97 5.76 -10.03
N PHE A 332 31.64 6.03 -11.15
CA PHE A 332 32.02 4.96 -12.08
C PHE A 332 33.21 4.19 -11.53
N MET A 333 33.09 2.87 -11.57
CA MET A 333 34.06 1.95 -11.00
C MET A 333 33.95 0.58 -11.68
N LYS A 334 34.81 -0.34 -11.26
CA LYS A 334 34.79 -1.72 -11.74
C LYS A 334 33.61 -2.49 -11.15
N GLY A 335 32.85 -3.16 -12.01
CA GLY A 335 31.91 -4.22 -11.67
C GLY A 335 32.57 -5.58 -11.85
N ILE A 336 32.33 -6.51 -10.91
CA ILE A 336 32.80 -7.89 -10.99
C ILE A 336 31.60 -8.81 -10.78
N GLU A 337 31.38 -9.74 -11.71
CA GLU A 337 30.36 -10.78 -11.61
C GLU A 337 31.04 -12.15 -11.48
N TYR A 338 30.57 -12.93 -10.51
CA TYR A 338 30.95 -14.32 -10.29
C TYR A 338 29.72 -15.21 -10.43
N LEU A 339 29.78 -16.19 -11.31
CA LEU A 339 28.67 -17.06 -11.65
C LEU A 339 29.02 -18.51 -11.33
N GLU A 340 28.14 -19.17 -10.58
CA GLU A 340 28.14 -20.62 -10.47
C GLU A 340 27.50 -21.27 -11.71
N ALA A 341 27.50 -22.60 -11.77
CA ALA A 341 26.89 -23.32 -12.88
C ALA A 341 25.37 -23.11 -12.94
N GLY A 342 24.81 -23.02 -14.15
CA GLY A 342 23.36 -23.00 -14.37
C GLY A 342 22.70 -21.61 -14.32
N ILE A 343 23.47 -20.52 -14.18
CA ILE A 343 22.89 -19.17 -14.24
C ILE A 343 22.45 -18.84 -15.67
N SER A 344 21.14 -18.61 -15.85
CA SER A 344 20.50 -18.36 -17.14
C SER A 344 20.96 -17.04 -17.79
N GLY A 345 21.05 -17.02 -19.12
CA GLY A 345 21.34 -15.80 -19.90
C GLY A 345 22.83 -15.48 -20.03
N TYR A 346 23.65 -15.93 -19.10
CA TYR A 346 25.09 -15.66 -19.14
C TYR A 346 25.90 -16.70 -19.90
N ALA A 347 25.37 -17.92 -20.16
CA ALA A 347 26.11 -18.94 -20.89
C ALA A 347 26.50 -18.51 -22.32
N ALA A 348 25.67 -17.71 -22.98
CA ALA A 348 25.92 -17.18 -24.33
C ALA A 348 26.71 -15.87 -24.35
N LEU A 349 27.00 -15.29 -23.18
CA LEU A 349 27.78 -14.06 -23.11
C LEU A 349 29.20 -14.35 -23.60
N THR A 350 29.69 -13.58 -24.54
CA THR A 350 31.05 -13.54 -25.10
C THR A 350 31.50 -12.07 -25.12
N THR A 351 32.77 -11.80 -25.41
CA THR A 351 33.26 -10.42 -25.58
C THR A 351 32.47 -9.65 -26.64
N GLU A 352 32.14 -10.31 -27.75
CA GLU A 352 31.37 -9.73 -28.85
C GLU A 352 29.93 -9.42 -28.42
N THR A 353 29.21 -10.39 -27.85
CA THR A 353 27.83 -10.16 -27.41
C THR A 353 27.76 -9.20 -26.22
N ALA A 354 28.78 -9.15 -25.36
CA ALA A 354 28.85 -8.19 -24.26
C ALA A 354 28.93 -6.76 -24.83
N LYS A 355 29.73 -6.55 -25.88
CA LYS A 355 29.80 -5.27 -26.59
C LYS A 355 28.45 -4.90 -27.24
N GLU A 356 27.75 -5.87 -27.83
CA GLU A 356 26.41 -5.66 -28.39
C GLU A 356 25.38 -5.26 -27.32
N LEU A 357 25.49 -5.84 -26.13
CA LEU A 357 24.69 -5.50 -24.94
C LEU A 357 25.18 -4.21 -24.24
N GLY A 358 26.11 -3.48 -24.82
CA GLY A 358 26.58 -2.18 -24.31
C GLY A 358 27.54 -2.26 -23.13
N TYR A 359 28.12 -3.42 -22.81
CA TYR A 359 29.17 -3.49 -21.81
C TYR A 359 30.37 -2.65 -22.24
N GLU A 360 30.93 -1.90 -21.29
CA GLU A 360 32.17 -1.17 -21.45
C GLU A 360 33.29 -1.86 -20.67
N GLU A 361 34.49 -1.92 -21.24
CA GLU A 361 35.68 -2.51 -20.61
C GLU A 361 35.47 -3.97 -20.14
N PHE A 362 34.63 -4.74 -20.85
CA PHE A 362 34.37 -6.14 -20.54
C PHE A 362 35.62 -7.01 -20.68
N LYS A 363 35.90 -7.81 -19.64
CA LYS A 363 37.03 -8.74 -19.63
C LYS A 363 36.70 -9.96 -18.79
N GLU A 364 36.94 -11.15 -19.33
CA GLU A 364 36.83 -12.40 -18.56
C GLU A 364 37.99 -12.54 -17.56
N LEU A 365 37.69 -13.15 -16.41
CA LEU A 365 38.67 -13.45 -15.38
C LEU A 365 39.24 -14.85 -15.60
N ASP A 366 40.55 -14.99 -15.36
CA ASP A 366 41.21 -16.30 -15.44
C ASP A 366 40.70 -17.23 -14.34
N ALA A 367 40.62 -18.53 -14.64
CA ALA A 367 40.11 -19.55 -13.73
C ALA A 367 40.83 -19.58 -12.36
N GLU A 368 42.11 -19.22 -12.32
CA GLU A 368 42.93 -19.15 -11.11
C GLU A 368 42.52 -18.03 -10.14
N HIS A 369 41.83 -17.00 -10.65
CA HIS A 369 41.35 -15.86 -9.88
C HIS A 369 39.88 -16.01 -9.46
N LEU A 370 39.24 -17.14 -9.79
CA LEU A 370 37.84 -17.38 -9.44
C LEU A 370 37.72 -17.90 -7.99
N PRO A 371 36.74 -17.39 -7.22
CA PRO A 371 36.41 -17.95 -5.91
C PRO A 371 35.95 -19.41 -6.01
N GLU A 372 36.07 -20.15 -4.91
CA GLU A 372 35.61 -21.54 -4.86
C GLU A 372 34.12 -21.68 -5.24
N GLY A 373 33.84 -22.65 -6.13
CA GLY A 373 32.50 -22.95 -6.66
C GLY A 373 32.08 -22.10 -7.87
N VAL A 374 32.81 -21.03 -8.18
CA VAL A 374 32.53 -20.16 -9.32
C VAL A 374 33.07 -20.79 -10.60
N VAL A 375 32.24 -20.91 -11.63
CA VAL A 375 32.62 -21.50 -12.92
C VAL A 375 32.96 -20.45 -13.97
N ARG A 376 32.50 -19.21 -13.76
CA ARG A 376 32.75 -18.09 -14.67
C ARG A 376 32.82 -16.78 -13.90
N GLY A 377 33.76 -15.92 -14.26
CA GLY A 377 33.83 -14.56 -13.75
C GLY A 377 34.26 -13.56 -14.81
N PHE A 378 33.81 -12.32 -14.69
CA PHE A 378 34.18 -11.24 -15.59
C PHE A 378 34.12 -9.88 -14.87
N GLU A 379 34.88 -8.92 -15.39
CA GLU A 379 34.89 -7.53 -14.95
C GLU A 379 34.47 -6.59 -16.09
N TYR A 380 33.89 -5.45 -15.72
CA TYR A 380 33.41 -4.42 -16.65
C TYR A 380 33.34 -3.05 -15.97
N ARG A 381 33.24 -1.97 -16.74
CA ARG A 381 32.99 -0.63 -16.22
C ARG A 381 31.52 -0.43 -15.90
N THR A 382 31.23 0.06 -14.69
CA THR A 382 29.86 0.35 -14.25
C THR A 382 29.81 1.49 -13.24
N TRP A 383 28.64 1.75 -12.66
CA TRP A 383 28.47 2.79 -11.64
C TRP A 383 27.81 2.26 -10.37
N CYS A 384 28.22 2.85 -9.25
CA CYS A 384 27.46 2.87 -8.01
C CYS A 384 26.97 4.30 -7.76
N VAL A 385 25.84 4.42 -7.07
CA VAL A 385 25.27 5.69 -6.69
C VAL A 385 24.95 5.68 -5.21
N ASN A 386 25.27 6.77 -4.52
CA ASN A 386 24.81 7.02 -3.15
C ASN A 386 23.35 7.50 -3.21
N PRO A 387 22.35 6.68 -2.79
CA PRO A 387 20.94 7.03 -2.91
C PRO A 387 20.59 8.37 -2.24
N MET A 388 21.23 8.65 -1.10
CA MET A 388 20.96 9.85 -0.32
C MET A 388 21.43 11.11 -1.02
N VAL A 389 22.67 11.11 -1.49
CA VAL A 389 23.26 12.24 -2.22
C VAL A 389 22.51 12.45 -3.52
N TYR A 390 22.26 11.37 -4.27
CA TYR A 390 21.65 11.43 -5.59
C TYR A 390 20.20 11.93 -5.57
N CYS A 391 19.35 11.38 -4.71
CA CYS A 391 17.97 11.84 -4.65
C CYS A 391 17.87 13.26 -4.08
N SER A 392 18.75 13.64 -3.15
CA SER A 392 18.84 15.03 -2.66
C SER A 392 19.32 15.99 -3.76
N TYR A 393 20.26 15.56 -4.59
CA TYR A 393 20.71 16.29 -5.77
C TYR A 393 19.55 16.52 -6.75
N LEU A 394 18.81 15.48 -7.13
CA LEU A 394 17.64 15.60 -8.02
C LEU A 394 16.58 16.55 -7.44
N LEU A 395 16.24 16.40 -6.15
CA LEU A 395 15.33 17.31 -5.46
C LEU A 395 15.79 18.77 -5.54
N ARG A 396 17.09 19.02 -5.29
CA ARG A 396 17.65 20.37 -5.34
C ARG A 396 17.59 20.94 -6.76
N ARG A 397 17.95 20.14 -7.77
CA ARG A 397 17.89 20.54 -9.19
C ARG A 397 16.47 20.91 -9.59
N LEU A 398 15.49 20.06 -9.25
CA LEU A 398 14.06 20.30 -9.45
C LEU A 398 13.60 21.61 -8.78
N PHE A 399 13.93 21.80 -7.51
CA PHE A 399 13.57 22.98 -6.75
C PHE A 399 14.12 24.26 -7.38
N LEU A 400 15.41 24.25 -7.76
CA LEU A 400 16.05 25.39 -8.42
C LEU A 400 15.47 25.67 -9.81
N GLY A 401 14.96 24.65 -10.49
CA GLY A 401 14.20 24.79 -11.73
C GLY A 401 12.73 25.22 -11.55
N GLY A 402 12.30 25.53 -10.32
CA GLY A 402 10.95 26.03 -10.03
C GLY A 402 9.89 24.95 -9.75
N CYS A 403 10.29 23.68 -9.61
CA CYS A 403 9.38 22.61 -9.21
C CYS A 403 8.87 22.85 -7.79
N LYS A 404 7.56 22.64 -7.59
CA LYS A 404 6.94 22.66 -6.25
C LYS A 404 6.91 21.24 -5.68
N PHE A 405 6.97 21.16 -4.35
CA PHE A 405 6.88 19.90 -3.60
C PHE A 405 5.72 19.97 -2.61
N ILE A 406 4.88 18.94 -2.60
CA ILE A 406 3.77 18.80 -1.66
C ILE A 406 3.94 17.48 -0.92
N LYS A 407 4.08 17.56 0.41
CA LYS A 407 4.10 16.38 1.27
C LYS A 407 2.64 15.97 1.56
N ARG A 408 2.16 14.89 0.96
CA ARG A 408 0.78 14.41 1.10
C ARG A 408 0.68 12.92 0.79
N ASP A 409 -0.10 12.21 1.60
CA ASP A 409 -0.49 10.82 1.31
C ASP A 409 -1.69 10.83 0.35
N LEU A 410 -1.68 9.96 -0.65
CA LEU A 410 -2.71 9.91 -1.70
C LEU A 410 -3.30 8.50 -1.74
N ARG A 411 -4.61 8.35 -1.95
CA ARG A 411 -5.23 7.01 -2.04
C ARG A 411 -5.47 6.55 -3.48
N SER A 412 -5.39 7.48 -4.44
CA SER A 412 -5.53 7.26 -5.87
C SER A 412 -4.80 8.34 -6.67
N PRO A 413 -4.26 8.05 -7.88
CA PRO A 413 -3.70 9.10 -8.73
C PRO A 413 -4.75 10.15 -9.13
N ASN A 414 -6.04 9.80 -9.13
CA ASN A 414 -7.11 10.71 -9.55
C ASN A 414 -7.41 11.82 -8.53
N GLU A 415 -7.03 11.65 -7.26
CA GLU A 415 -7.21 12.68 -6.23
C GLU A 415 -6.50 14.00 -6.58
N VAL A 416 -5.39 13.88 -7.32
CA VAL A 416 -4.58 15.03 -7.73
C VAL A 416 -5.36 15.98 -8.65
N PHE A 417 -6.28 15.45 -9.48
CA PHE A 417 -7.11 16.28 -10.37
C PHE A 417 -8.15 17.13 -9.64
N SER A 418 -8.41 16.84 -8.36
CA SER A 418 -9.35 17.58 -7.51
C SER A 418 -8.64 18.60 -6.61
N MET A 419 -7.31 18.72 -6.68
CA MET A 419 -6.54 19.66 -5.87
C MET A 419 -6.55 21.06 -6.50
N GLU A 420 -7.42 21.93 -6.02
CA GLU A 420 -7.57 23.30 -6.52
C GLU A 420 -6.25 24.10 -6.52
N GLU A 421 -5.36 23.83 -5.55
CA GLU A 421 -4.05 24.49 -5.46
C GLU A 421 -3.10 24.20 -6.65
N LEU A 422 -3.44 23.21 -7.50
CA LEU A 422 -2.66 22.83 -8.68
C LEU A 422 -3.17 23.44 -9.99
N GLY A 423 -4.38 24.03 -9.99
CA GLY A 423 -4.99 24.62 -11.20
C GLY A 423 -5.43 23.57 -12.24
N ASP A 424 -5.38 23.95 -13.52
CA ASP A 424 -5.80 23.08 -14.64
C ASP A 424 -4.73 22.00 -14.93
N LEU A 425 -4.85 20.87 -14.23
CA LEU A 425 -3.96 19.72 -14.39
C LEU A 425 -4.50 18.76 -15.46
N ARG A 426 -3.66 18.41 -16.43
CA ARG A 426 -3.99 17.48 -17.54
C ARG A 426 -3.41 16.09 -17.41
N ALA A 427 -2.32 15.93 -16.65
CA ALA A 427 -1.63 14.66 -16.54
C ALA A 427 -1.15 14.40 -15.11
N VAL A 428 -1.24 13.15 -14.69
CA VAL A 428 -0.64 12.63 -13.45
C VAL A 428 0.30 11.50 -13.82
N ILE A 429 1.53 11.55 -13.33
CA ILE A 429 2.48 10.45 -13.48
C ILE A 429 2.51 9.65 -12.18
N ASP A 430 2.05 8.41 -12.22
CA ASP A 430 2.03 7.50 -11.07
C ASP A 430 3.36 6.76 -10.95
N CYS A 431 4.25 7.34 -10.14
CA CYS A 431 5.52 6.76 -9.72
C CYS A 431 5.48 6.25 -8.27
N SER A 432 4.29 5.88 -7.76
CA SER A 432 4.07 5.49 -6.35
C SER A 432 4.85 4.24 -5.92
N GLY A 433 5.29 3.43 -6.88
CA GLY A 433 5.87 2.11 -6.66
C GLY A 433 4.78 1.04 -6.50
N THR A 434 3.73 1.35 -5.74
CA THR A 434 2.65 0.40 -5.40
C THR A 434 1.46 0.41 -6.35
N GLY A 435 1.35 1.42 -7.23
CA GLY A 435 0.25 1.53 -8.18
C GLY A 435 -1.11 1.81 -7.52
N PHE A 436 -1.12 2.34 -6.30
CA PHE A 436 -2.33 2.63 -5.52
C PHE A 436 -3.27 1.42 -5.30
N GLY A 437 -2.70 0.22 -5.18
CA GLY A 437 -3.45 -1.02 -4.96
C GLY A 437 -3.57 -1.90 -6.20
N ASP A 438 -2.62 -1.84 -7.14
CA ASP A 438 -2.50 -2.82 -8.21
C ASP A 438 -2.25 -4.21 -7.60
N GLU A 439 -3.21 -5.14 -7.76
CA GLU A 439 -3.18 -6.50 -7.21
C GLU A 439 -1.97 -7.32 -7.68
N LYS A 440 -1.34 -6.92 -8.81
CA LYS A 440 -0.12 -7.58 -9.30
C LYS A 440 1.11 -7.12 -8.54
N VAL A 441 1.02 -6.06 -7.72
CA VAL A 441 2.14 -5.56 -6.94
C VAL A 441 2.22 -6.29 -5.60
N PHE A 442 3.42 -6.77 -5.30
CA PHE A 442 3.76 -7.43 -4.06
C PHE A 442 5.11 -6.93 -3.54
N VAL A 443 5.36 -7.11 -2.24
CA VAL A 443 6.64 -6.71 -1.66
C VAL A 443 7.67 -7.82 -1.82
N THR A 444 8.90 -7.43 -2.15
CA THR A 444 10.06 -8.31 -1.98
C THR A 444 10.99 -7.69 -0.96
N ARG A 445 10.93 -8.19 0.27
CA ARG A 445 11.79 -7.74 1.37
C ARG A 445 13.25 -8.05 1.04
N GLY A 446 14.09 -7.07 1.35
CA GLY A 446 15.53 -7.18 1.24
C GLY A 446 16.19 -6.68 2.51
N GLN A 447 16.92 -7.59 3.15
CA GLN A 447 17.84 -7.24 4.22
C GLN A 447 19.24 -7.08 3.66
N THR A 448 19.90 -6.00 4.04
CA THR A 448 21.32 -5.72 3.76
C THR A 448 22.01 -5.19 5.01
N CYS A 449 23.34 -5.14 4.99
CA CYS A 449 24.16 -4.61 6.07
C CYS A 449 25.02 -3.47 5.52
N LEU A 450 24.94 -2.29 6.14
CA LEU A 450 25.83 -1.18 5.86
C LEU A 450 27.09 -1.32 6.73
N VAL A 451 28.26 -1.29 6.08
CA VAL A 451 29.57 -1.35 6.74
C VAL A 451 30.42 -0.13 6.38
N ALA A 452 31.35 0.23 7.28
CA ALA A 452 32.32 1.30 7.03
C ALA A 452 33.49 0.86 6.13
N ASN A 453 33.67 -0.45 5.92
CA ASN A 453 34.72 -1.00 5.07
C ASN A 453 34.56 -0.47 3.62
N ALA A 454 35.68 -0.02 3.05
CA ALA A 454 35.72 0.37 1.64
C ALA A 454 35.81 -0.87 0.75
N CYS A 455 35.15 -0.82 -0.41
CA CYS A 455 35.34 -1.79 -1.49
C CYS A 455 35.70 -1.01 -2.75
N ASP A 456 36.69 -1.50 -3.50
CA ASP A 456 37.22 -0.89 -4.71
C ASP A 456 36.45 -1.27 -5.99
N ALA A 457 35.58 -2.28 -5.89
CA ALA A 457 34.69 -2.74 -6.93
C ALA A 457 33.29 -2.97 -6.37
N THR A 458 32.27 -2.87 -7.22
CA THR A 458 30.99 -3.51 -6.93
C THR A 458 31.05 -4.96 -7.38
N VAL A 459 30.79 -5.87 -6.45
CA VAL A 459 30.97 -7.31 -6.69
C VAL A 459 29.64 -7.99 -6.52
N THR A 460 29.28 -8.90 -7.42
CA THR A 460 28.13 -9.78 -7.30
C THR A 460 28.55 -11.21 -7.54
N ARG A 461 28.09 -12.11 -6.68
CA ARG A 461 28.12 -13.56 -6.88
C ARG A 461 26.69 -14.08 -6.98
N GLN A 462 26.41 -14.87 -8.01
CA GLN A 462 25.15 -15.57 -8.22
C GLN A 462 25.37 -17.07 -8.05
N ASN A 463 24.64 -17.65 -7.08
CA ASN A 463 24.79 -19.05 -6.72
C ASN A 463 23.77 -19.92 -7.46
N SER A 464 24.12 -21.18 -7.64
CA SER A 464 23.29 -22.18 -8.34
C SER A 464 21.96 -22.48 -7.64
N ASP A 465 21.87 -22.21 -6.33
CA ASP A 465 20.64 -22.35 -5.52
C ASP A 465 19.69 -21.13 -5.63
N GLY A 466 20.04 -20.14 -6.46
CA GLY A 466 19.27 -18.90 -6.64
C GLY A 466 19.54 -17.82 -5.60
N THR A 467 20.42 -18.07 -4.63
CA THR A 467 20.89 -17.03 -3.70
C THR A 467 22.00 -16.19 -4.34
N TRP A 468 22.30 -15.05 -3.72
CA TRP A 468 23.37 -14.16 -4.18
C TRP A 468 24.14 -13.56 -3.00
N SER A 469 25.30 -12.99 -3.30
CA SER A 469 26.06 -12.15 -2.38
C SER A 469 26.65 -10.98 -3.15
N PHE A 470 26.53 -9.77 -2.65
CA PHE A 470 26.99 -8.58 -3.36
C PHE A 470 27.50 -7.49 -2.43
N SER A 471 28.36 -6.63 -2.99
CA SER A 471 28.72 -5.34 -2.41
C SER A 471 28.33 -4.19 -3.33
N VAL A 472 27.86 -3.10 -2.72
CA VAL A 472 27.60 -1.83 -3.39
C VAL A 472 28.29 -0.71 -2.62
N PRO A 473 29.46 -0.24 -3.06
CA PRO A 473 30.14 0.91 -2.49
C PRO A 473 29.35 2.17 -2.81
N ARG A 474 28.75 2.80 -1.78
CA ARG A 474 27.98 4.03 -2.01
C ARG A 474 28.89 5.20 -2.39
N ASN A 475 30.18 5.13 -2.03
CA ASN A 475 31.11 6.26 -2.15
C ASN A 475 30.57 7.51 -1.44
N PHE A 476 31.22 8.67 -1.59
CA PHE A 476 30.79 9.92 -0.92
C PHE A 476 30.60 9.75 0.60
N HIS A 477 31.49 9.01 1.25
CA HIS A 477 31.42 8.64 2.67
C HIS A 477 30.13 7.89 3.09
N GLY A 478 29.42 7.27 2.14
CA GLY A 478 28.17 6.54 2.38
C GLY A 478 28.36 5.08 2.83
N GLY A 479 29.59 4.61 3.01
CA GLY A 479 29.93 3.23 3.34
C GLY A 479 29.70 2.24 2.18
N THR A 480 29.74 0.95 2.50
CA THR A 480 29.49 -0.14 1.55
C THR A 480 28.30 -0.97 2.01
N ILE A 481 27.35 -1.20 1.12
CA ILE A 481 26.23 -2.12 1.36
C ILE A 481 26.68 -3.53 1.04
N ILE A 482 26.55 -4.44 2.00
CA ILE A 482 26.71 -5.88 1.82
C ILE A 482 25.33 -6.50 1.82
N GLY A 483 24.97 -7.20 0.74
CA GLY A 483 23.64 -7.75 0.59
C GLY A 483 23.63 -9.09 -0.13
N GLY A 484 22.47 -9.74 -0.22
CA GLY A 484 21.23 -9.36 0.45
C GLY A 484 20.19 -10.45 0.32
N THR A 485 19.03 -10.29 0.95
CA THR A 485 17.91 -11.25 0.82
C THR A 485 16.92 -10.86 -0.28
N LYS A 486 16.13 -11.86 -0.69
CA LYS A 486 14.98 -11.76 -1.58
C LYS A 486 13.84 -12.58 -0.98
N GLU A 487 13.08 -11.98 -0.08
CA GLU A 487 11.97 -12.64 0.62
C GLU A 487 10.65 -12.08 0.05
N VAL A 488 9.98 -12.90 -0.77
CA VAL A 488 8.70 -12.57 -1.42
C VAL A 488 7.59 -12.52 -0.37
N ASP A 489 6.75 -11.50 -0.43
CA ASP A 489 5.60 -11.28 0.46
C ASP A 489 5.92 -11.19 1.96
N ASP A 490 7.17 -10.91 2.29
CA ASP A 490 7.60 -10.73 3.68
C ASP A 490 7.38 -9.28 4.16
N TRP A 491 6.44 -9.14 5.09
CA TRP A 491 6.07 -7.87 5.74
C TRP A 491 6.69 -7.69 7.12
N SER A 492 7.73 -8.47 7.47
CA SER A 492 8.51 -8.22 8.68
C SER A 492 9.28 -6.91 8.57
N LEU A 493 9.44 -6.23 9.71
CA LEU A 493 10.14 -4.94 9.82
C LEU A 493 11.57 -5.10 10.33
N GLU A 494 11.79 -6.10 11.17
CA GLU A 494 13.02 -6.23 11.93
C GLU A 494 14.10 -6.96 11.13
N PRO A 495 15.35 -6.48 11.12
CA PRO A 495 16.47 -7.22 10.56
C PRO A 495 16.83 -8.42 11.44
N SER A 496 17.25 -9.52 10.81
CA SER A 496 17.79 -10.69 11.49
C SER A 496 19.30 -10.61 11.66
N ALA A 497 19.79 -10.72 12.89
CA ALA A 497 21.22 -10.77 13.19
C ALA A 497 21.92 -12.00 12.56
N GLU A 498 21.19 -13.12 12.44
CA GLU A 498 21.67 -14.33 11.78
C GLU A 498 21.85 -14.08 10.28
N THR A 499 20.87 -13.43 9.65
CA THR A 499 20.96 -13.02 8.24
C THR A 499 22.17 -12.10 8.03
N ARG A 500 22.38 -11.10 8.88
CA ARG A 500 23.58 -10.24 8.84
C ARG A 500 24.86 -11.07 8.88
N ALA A 501 25.01 -11.96 9.87
CA ALA A 501 26.20 -12.77 10.04
C ALA A 501 26.50 -13.64 8.80
N ARG A 502 25.45 -14.24 8.22
CA ARG A 502 25.55 -15.02 6.98
C ARG A 502 25.96 -14.17 5.78
N LEU A 503 25.34 -13.00 5.59
CA LEU A 503 25.66 -12.08 4.48
C LEU A 503 27.13 -11.64 4.53
N LEU A 504 27.61 -11.22 5.70
CA LEU A 504 28.99 -10.79 5.90
C LEU A 504 29.98 -11.94 5.67
N LYS A 505 29.71 -13.13 6.23
CA LYS A 505 30.55 -14.32 6.02
C LYS A 505 30.67 -14.69 4.54
N ASN A 506 29.53 -14.75 3.84
CA ASN A 506 29.49 -15.14 2.42
C ASN A 506 30.21 -14.13 1.53
N PHE A 507 30.06 -12.83 1.81
CA PHE A 507 30.73 -11.80 1.03
C PHE A 507 32.24 -11.79 1.28
N ALA A 508 32.70 -11.94 2.53
CA ALA A 508 34.13 -12.07 2.83
C ALA A 508 34.78 -13.27 2.13
N ALA A 509 34.06 -14.40 2.02
CA ALA A 509 34.54 -15.56 1.27
C ALA A 509 34.59 -15.30 -0.25
N THR A 510 33.70 -14.46 -0.77
CA THR A 510 33.63 -14.11 -2.20
C THR A 510 34.69 -13.09 -2.60
N TYR A 511 34.91 -12.07 -1.76
CA TYR A 511 35.84 -10.98 -2.04
C TYR A 511 36.65 -10.62 -0.78
N PRO A 512 37.67 -11.42 -0.41
CA PRO A 512 38.43 -11.26 0.84
C PRO A 512 39.07 -9.88 1.02
N LYS A 513 39.36 -9.20 -0.09
CA LYS A 513 39.94 -7.85 -0.14
C LYS A 513 39.18 -6.82 0.70
N ILE A 514 37.87 -7.00 0.90
CA ILE A 514 37.03 -6.12 1.76
C ILE A 514 37.50 -6.06 3.23
N LEU A 515 38.26 -7.06 3.68
CA LEU A 515 38.79 -7.16 5.05
C LEU A 515 40.29 -6.89 5.16
N GLU A 516 40.98 -6.48 4.09
CA GLU A 516 42.42 -6.18 4.14
C GLU A 516 42.75 -5.08 5.17
N ASP A 517 41.85 -4.10 5.33
CA ASP A 517 41.95 -3.06 6.35
C ASP A 517 41.26 -3.51 7.65
N GLY A 518 42.02 -4.13 8.55
CA GLY A 518 41.61 -4.44 9.92
C GLY A 518 41.10 -5.86 10.17
N GLY A 519 40.90 -6.69 9.14
CA GLY A 519 40.55 -8.10 9.27
C GLY A 519 39.10 -8.40 9.67
N GLU A 520 38.29 -7.37 9.95
CA GLU A 520 36.89 -7.50 10.37
C GLU A 520 35.97 -6.44 9.76
N TYR A 521 34.66 -6.73 9.76
CA TYR A 521 33.65 -5.76 9.33
C TYR A 521 33.34 -4.77 10.44
N ARG A 522 33.40 -3.48 10.10
CA ARG A 522 32.88 -2.39 10.92
C ARG A 522 31.42 -2.14 10.54
N VAL A 523 30.52 -2.89 11.18
CA VAL A 523 29.07 -2.80 10.95
C VAL A 523 28.53 -1.46 11.46
N LEU A 524 27.81 -0.76 10.59
CA LEU A 524 27.15 0.52 10.92
C LEU A 524 25.66 0.32 11.19
N ARG A 525 24.95 -0.41 10.33
CA ARG A 525 23.49 -0.59 10.44
C ARG A 525 23.00 -1.77 9.62
N ASP A 526 22.01 -2.50 10.14
CA ASP A 526 21.20 -3.40 9.32
C ASP A 526 20.03 -2.66 8.71
N ILE A 527 19.76 -2.95 7.44
CA ILE A 527 18.73 -2.29 6.64
C ILE A 527 17.70 -3.32 6.24
N VAL A 528 16.42 -2.97 6.40
CA VAL A 528 15.30 -3.67 5.79
C VAL A 528 14.60 -2.69 4.87
N GLY A 529 14.44 -3.07 3.61
CA GLY A 529 13.64 -2.33 2.64
C GLY A 529 12.70 -3.28 1.90
N ARG A 530 11.55 -2.76 1.46
CA ARG A 530 10.59 -3.51 0.65
C ARG A 530 10.60 -3.02 -0.78
N ARG A 531 11.02 -3.89 -1.69
CA ARG A 531 11.03 -3.59 -3.12
C ARG A 531 9.61 -3.73 -3.66
N PRO A 532 9.04 -2.70 -4.31
CA PRO A 532 7.72 -2.79 -4.93
C PRO A 532 7.84 -3.59 -6.23
N THR A 533 7.61 -4.90 -6.13
CA THR A 533 7.76 -5.84 -7.24
C THR A 533 6.39 -6.10 -7.84
N ARG A 534 6.32 -6.37 -9.14
CA ARG A 534 5.04 -6.59 -9.80
C ARG A 534 5.07 -7.83 -10.67
N VAL A 535 4.00 -8.63 -10.64
CA VAL A 535 3.78 -9.72 -11.58
C VAL A 535 3.68 -9.12 -12.99
N GLY A 536 4.54 -9.59 -13.89
CA GLY A 536 4.71 -9.01 -15.24
C GLY A 536 5.65 -7.80 -15.30
N GLY A 537 6.28 -7.42 -14.19
CA GLY A 537 7.30 -6.36 -14.13
C GLY A 537 6.73 -4.95 -14.28
N LEU A 538 7.59 -4.04 -14.74
CA LEU A 538 7.30 -2.61 -14.92
C LEU A 538 5.97 -2.41 -15.68
N ARG A 539 5.05 -1.71 -15.03
CA ARG A 539 3.86 -1.13 -15.66
C ARG A 539 4.23 0.27 -16.14
N LEU A 540 4.23 0.44 -17.46
CA LEU A 540 4.53 1.69 -18.14
C LEU A 540 3.52 1.90 -19.24
N GLU A 541 2.48 2.68 -18.97
CA GLU A 541 1.38 2.91 -19.91
C GLU A 541 0.62 4.20 -19.60
N LYS A 542 0.00 4.78 -20.63
CA LYS A 542 -0.91 5.93 -20.55
C LYS A 542 -2.36 5.44 -20.49
N VAL A 543 -3.14 5.96 -19.55
CA VAL A 543 -4.55 5.61 -19.30
C VAL A 543 -5.39 6.89 -19.32
N ASP A 544 -6.58 6.81 -19.90
CA ASP A 544 -7.57 7.89 -19.87
C ASP A 544 -8.12 8.07 -18.45
N ALA A 545 -8.11 9.31 -17.96
CA ALA A 545 -8.60 9.69 -16.62
C ALA A 545 -9.83 10.62 -16.70
N GLY A 546 -10.49 10.66 -17.86
CA GLY A 546 -11.65 11.48 -18.14
C GLY A 546 -11.33 12.65 -19.07
N PRO A 547 -12.31 13.53 -19.34
CA PRO A 547 -12.20 14.53 -20.41
C PRO A 547 -10.93 15.40 -20.30
N GLY A 548 -9.98 15.19 -21.22
CA GLY A 548 -8.72 15.93 -21.29
C GLY A 548 -7.70 15.63 -20.18
N ARG A 549 -7.89 14.53 -19.44
CA ARG A 549 -7.04 14.12 -18.30
C ARG A 549 -6.46 12.74 -18.55
N THR A 550 -5.21 12.53 -18.15
CA THR A 550 -4.54 11.23 -18.31
C THR A 550 -3.71 10.87 -17.09
N VAL A 551 -3.59 9.57 -16.83
CA VAL A 551 -2.65 9.00 -15.87
C VAL A 551 -1.62 8.18 -16.63
N ILE A 552 -0.33 8.42 -16.39
CA ILE A 552 0.76 7.59 -16.89
C ILE A 552 1.33 6.79 -15.72
N HIS A 553 1.20 5.47 -15.76
CA HIS A 553 1.77 4.59 -14.74
C HIS A 553 3.24 4.33 -15.03
N ALA A 554 4.09 4.37 -13.99
CA ALA A 554 5.52 4.07 -14.06
C ALA A 554 6.00 3.44 -12.73
N TYR A 555 5.57 2.20 -12.48
CA TYR A 555 5.86 1.51 -11.21
C TYR A 555 6.04 -0.02 -11.38
N GLY A 556 6.37 -0.72 -10.28
CA GLY A 556 6.55 -2.18 -10.29
C GLY A 556 7.94 -2.66 -10.71
N LEU A 557 8.98 -1.83 -10.56
CA LEU A 557 10.36 -2.15 -10.99
C LEU A 557 11.13 -3.10 -10.06
N GLY A 558 10.55 -3.47 -8.92
CA GLY A 558 11.22 -4.33 -7.94
C GLY A 558 12.58 -3.78 -7.51
N GLY A 559 13.64 -4.58 -7.73
CA GLY A 559 15.01 -4.22 -7.37
C GLY A 559 15.75 -3.31 -8.36
N ARG A 560 15.14 -2.94 -9.49
CA ARG A 560 15.82 -2.28 -10.62
C ARG A 560 15.52 -0.79 -10.77
N GLY A 561 14.94 -0.17 -9.74
CA GLY A 561 14.50 1.23 -9.76
C GLY A 561 15.57 2.22 -10.21
N TYR A 562 16.77 2.18 -9.62
CA TYR A 562 17.87 3.08 -10.01
C TYR A 562 18.48 2.73 -11.36
N GLU A 563 18.58 1.43 -11.67
CA GLU A 563 19.19 0.93 -12.90
C GLU A 563 18.41 1.36 -14.14
N MET A 564 17.09 1.52 -14.04
CA MET A 564 16.21 1.87 -15.15
C MET A 564 15.61 3.28 -15.05
N SER A 565 16.03 4.10 -14.07
CA SER A 565 15.28 5.30 -13.68
C SER A 565 15.16 6.34 -14.81
N TRP A 566 16.19 6.52 -15.61
CA TRP A 566 16.22 7.53 -16.67
C TRP A 566 15.65 7.04 -17.98
N GLY A 567 15.85 5.77 -18.33
CA GLY A 567 15.15 5.15 -19.46
C GLY A 567 13.63 5.21 -19.24
N VAL A 568 13.17 4.94 -18.02
CA VAL A 568 11.74 5.09 -17.67
C VAL A 568 11.29 6.54 -17.74
N ALA A 569 12.09 7.49 -17.24
CA ALA A 569 11.78 8.92 -17.33
C ALA A 569 11.63 9.40 -18.79
N GLU A 570 12.51 8.95 -19.69
CA GLU A 570 12.44 9.24 -21.12
C GLU A 570 11.19 8.64 -21.76
N ALA A 571 10.88 7.38 -21.45
CA ALA A 571 9.69 6.71 -21.99
C ALA A 571 8.38 7.31 -21.46
N VAL A 572 8.34 7.76 -20.19
CA VAL A 572 7.20 8.52 -19.65
C VAL A 572 7.01 9.83 -20.41
N PHE A 573 8.10 10.55 -20.70
CA PHE A 573 8.01 11.77 -21.49
C PHE A 573 7.46 11.49 -22.89
N SER A 574 7.92 10.43 -23.57
CA SER A 574 7.36 10.02 -24.86
C SER A 574 5.86 9.73 -24.78
N LEU A 575 5.40 8.99 -23.76
CA LEU A 575 3.97 8.74 -23.54
C LEU A 575 3.18 10.03 -23.28
N LEU A 576 3.78 11.01 -22.59
CA LEU A 576 3.12 12.29 -22.34
C LEU A 576 2.89 13.08 -23.63
N GLU A 577 3.81 12.99 -24.60
CA GLU A 577 3.70 13.64 -25.91
C GLU A 577 2.70 12.95 -26.86
N GLU A 578 2.39 11.67 -26.63
CA GLU A 578 1.43 10.89 -27.43
C GLU A 578 -0.02 11.32 -27.17
N ASN A 579 -0.49 12.41 -27.80
CA ASN A 579 -1.87 12.94 -27.86
C ASN A 579 -2.86 12.45 -26.79
#